data_AF-A0A497J2A6-F1
#
_entry.id   AF-A0A497J2A6-F1
#
_cell.length_a   1.000
_cell.length_b   1.000
_cell.length_c   1.000
_cell.angle_alpha   90.00
_cell.angle_beta   90.00
_cell.angle_gamma   90.00
#
_symmetry.space_group_name_H-M   'P 1'
#
loop_
_entity.id
_entity.type
_entity.pdbx_description
1 polymer ?
#
loop_
_entity_poly.entity_id
_entity_poly.type
_entity_poly.pdbx_seq_one_letter_code
_entity_poly.pdbx_strand_id
1 'polypeptide(L)' 'MPKTITIRDEVYEKLLKVKREGESFSELFERLIEGMDPLETLKKLRGCVEFKDKEKMLSEIYARREERRL' A
#
# COMPACT_ATOMS: atom_id res chain seq x y z
N MET A 1 -23.83 0.66 -6.58
CA MET A 1 -24.39 0.83 -7.94
C MET A 1 -23.29 0.57 -8.95
N PRO A 2 -23.54 -0.15 -10.05
CA PRO A 2 -22.52 -0.40 -11.07
C PRO A 2 -22.14 0.89 -11.79
N LYS A 3 -20.86 1.01 -12.16
CA LYS A 3 -20.36 2.06 -13.06
C LYS A 3 -19.64 1.38 -14.22
N THR A 4 -19.86 1.89 -15.42
CA THR A 4 -19.15 1.43 -16.61
C THR A 4 -17.88 2.24 -16.79
N ILE A 5 -16.75 1.55 -16.94
CA ILE A 5 -15.46 2.14 -17.31
C ILE A 5 -15.07 1.61 -18.69
N THR A 6 -14.59 2.48 -19.56
CA THR A 6 -14.05 2.08 -20.86
C THR A 6 -12.53 2.02 -20.74
N ILE A 7 -11.96 0.89 -21.10
CA ILE A 7 -10.52 0.65 -21.09
C ILE A 7 -10.09 0.15 -22.47
N ARG A 8 -8.78 0.21 -22.76
CA ARG A 8 -8.25 -0.34 -24.00
C ARG A 8 -8.28 -1.86 -23.96
N ASP A 9 -8.48 -2.50 -25.12
CA ASP A 9 -8.63 -3.95 -25.22
C ASP A 9 -7.40 -4.69 -24.65
N GLU A 10 -6.18 -4.21 -24.88
CA GLU A 10 -4.99 -4.84 -24.34
C GLU A 10 -4.91 -4.79 -22.81
N VAL A 11 -5.59 -3.83 -22.19
CA VAL A 11 -5.71 -3.75 -20.72
C VAL A 11 -6.73 -4.76 -20.22
N TYR A 12 -7.86 -4.89 -20.92
CA TYR A 12 -8.89 -5.89 -20.61
C TYR A 12 -8.32 -7.31 -20.65
N GLU A 13 -7.58 -7.65 -21.72
CA GLU A 13 -6.92 -8.94 -21.88
C GLU A 13 -5.90 -9.24 -20.77
N LYS A 14 -5.16 -8.22 -20.32
CA LYS A 14 -4.24 -8.37 -19.19
C LYS A 14 -4.99 -8.63 -17.89
N LEU A 15 -6.09 -7.90 -17.63
CA LEU A 15 -6.88 -8.08 -16.42
C LEU A 15 -7.55 -9.46 -16.40
N LEU A 16 -8.03 -9.96 -17.55
CA LEU A 16 -8.58 -11.33 -17.67
C LEU A 16 -7.58 -12.40 -17.21
N LYS A 17 -6.29 -12.26 -17.52
CA LYS A 17 -5.25 -13.22 -17.11
C LYS A 17 -4.97 -13.19 -15.61
N VAL A 18 -5.23 -12.06 -14.94
CA VAL A 18 -4.99 -11.87 -13.49
C VAL A 18 -6.24 -12.23 -12.67
N LYS A 19 -7.40 -12.20 -13.31
CA LYS A 19 -8.70 -12.54 -12.75
C LYS A 19 -8.78 -14.04 -12.44
N ARG A 20 -9.27 -14.38 -11.25
CA ARG A 20 -9.48 -15.78 -10.84
C ARG A 20 -10.79 -16.32 -11.43
N GLU A 21 -10.90 -17.64 -11.49
CA GLU A 21 -12.13 -18.31 -11.93
C GLU A 21 -13.29 -17.95 -10.99
N GLY A 22 -14.45 -17.58 -11.55
CA GLY A 22 -15.63 -17.14 -10.81
C GLY A 22 -15.55 -15.74 -10.18
N GLU A 23 -14.39 -15.08 -10.17
CA GLU A 23 -14.21 -13.72 -9.64
C GLU A 23 -14.95 -12.71 -10.53
N SER A 24 -15.37 -11.57 -10.00
CA SER A 24 -15.85 -10.41 -10.78
C SER A 24 -14.71 -9.40 -11.02
N PHE A 25 -14.87 -8.48 -11.97
CA PHE A 25 -13.87 -7.41 -12.12
C PHE A 25 -13.85 -6.47 -10.91
N SER A 26 -14.99 -6.26 -10.24
CA SER A 26 -15.04 -5.49 -9.00
C SER A 26 -14.22 -6.15 -7.90
N GLU A 27 -14.37 -7.47 -7.71
CA GLU A 27 -13.60 -8.26 -6.74
C GLU A 27 -12.10 -8.28 -7.09
N LEU A 28 -11.75 -8.38 -8.38
CA LEU A 28 -10.37 -8.24 -8.83
C LEU A 28 -9.79 -6.88 -8.42
N PHE A 29 -10.53 -5.78 -8.65
CA PHE A 29 -10.08 -4.44 -8.28
C PHE A 29 -9.98 -4.28 -6.76
N GLU A 30 -10.97 -4.75 -6.00
CA GLU A 30 -10.93 -4.77 -4.54
C GLU A 30 -9.71 -5.55 -4.05
N ARG A 31 -9.45 -6.75 -4.55
CA ARG A 31 -8.26 -7.54 -4.21
C ARG A 31 -6.95 -6.84 -4.56
N LEU A 32 -6.88 -6.17 -5.71
CA LEU A 32 -5.69 -5.42 -6.11
C LEU A 32 -5.48 -4.19 -5.20
N ILE A 33 -6.55 -3.52 -4.79
CA ILE A 33 -6.53 -2.34 -3.91
C ILE A 33 -6.28 -2.73 -2.44
N GLU A 34 -6.89 -3.80 -1.95
CA GLU A 34 -6.69 -4.35 -0.61
C GLU A 34 -5.31 -4.99 -0.46
N GLY A 35 -4.79 -5.60 -1.53
CA GLY A 35 -3.39 -6.00 -1.63
C GLY A 35 -2.41 -4.84 -1.52
N MET A 36 -2.91 -3.61 -1.65
CA MET A 36 -2.21 -2.34 -1.44
C MET A 36 -2.63 -1.62 -0.15
N ASP A 37 -3.17 -2.31 0.87
CA ASP A 37 -3.40 -1.64 2.16
C ASP A 37 -2.10 -0.96 2.60
N PRO A 38 -2.07 0.38 2.69
CA PRO A 38 -0.86 1.11 3.03
C PRO A 38 -0.33 0.66 4.39
N LEU A 39 -1.21 0.28 5.32
CA LEU A 39 -0.82 -0.16 6.65
C LEU A 39 -0.12 -1.53 6.60
N GLU A 40 -0.69 -2.53 5.91
CA GLU A 40 -0.05 -3.82 5.67
C GLU A 40 1.22 -3.70 4.82
N THR A 41 1.25 -2.80 3.85
CA THR A 41 2.46 -2.50 3.06
C THR A 41 3.55 -1.92 3.96
N LEU A 42 3.23 -0.95 4.82
CA LEU A 42 4.15 -0.40 5.81
C LEU A 42 4.59 -1.43 6.86
N LYS A 43 3.71 -2.35 7.26
CA LYS A 43 4.07 -3.49 8.13
C LYS A 43 5.06 -4.43 7.45
N LYS A 44 4.88 -4.75 6.16
CA LYS A 44 5.81 -5.61 5.40
C LYS A 44 7.17 -4.94 5.17
N LEU A 45 7.20 -3.62 5.07
CA LEU A 45 8.44 -2.83 4.94
C LEU A 45 9.15 -2.59 6.28
N ARG A 46 8.59 -3.04 7.40
CA ARG A 46 9.19 -2.93 8.74
C ARG A 46 10.50 -3.74 8.79
N GLY A 47 11.63 -3.04 8.96
CA GLY A 47 12.95 -3.66 9.03
C GLY A 47 13.67 -3.76 7.68
N CYS A 48 13.04 -3.36 6.57
CA CYS A 48 13.68 -3.30 5.25
C CYS A 48 14.44 -1.98 5.01
N VAL A 49 14.46 -1.06 5.98
CA VAL A 49 15.14 0.23 5.89
C VAL A 49 16.29 0.24 6.89
N GLU A 50 17.52 0.30 6.37
CA GLU A 50 18.71 0.58 7.17
C GLU A 50 18.82 2.09 7.41
N PHE A 51 18.67 2.50 8.67
CA PHE A 51 18.88 3.88 9.07
C PHE A 51 20.37 4.12 9.31
N LYS A 52 21.02 4.84 8.38
CA LYS A 52 22.45 5.15 8.44
C LYS A 52 22.88 5.84 9.75
N ASP A 53 22.01 6.67 10.33
CA ASP A 53 22.25 7.44 11.57
C ASP A 53 21.10 7.28 12.57
N LYS A 54 20.70 6.03 12.83
CA LYS A 54 19.56 5.69 13.70
C LYS A 54 19.57 6.41 15.04
N GLU A 55 20.71 6.44 15.73
CA GLU A 55 20.76 6.99 17.09
C GLU A 55 20.67 8.51 17.13
N LYS A 56 21.24 9.19 16.13
CA LYS A 56 21.06 10.63 15.98
C LYS A 56 19.59 10.97 15.76
N MET A 57 18.92 10.24 14.85
CA MET A 57 17.50 10.42 14.58
C MET A 57 16.63 10.19 15.82
N LEU A 58 16.92 9.15 16.62
CA LEU A 58 16.19 8.89 17.85
C LEU A 58 16.39 10.01 18.87
N SER A 59 17.63 10.51 19.05
CA SER A 59 17.91 11.61 19.96
C SER A 59 17.14 12.89 19.60
N GLU A 60 17.06 13.24 18.31
CA GLU A 60 16.29 14.39 17.83
C GLU A 60 14.78 14.24 18.06
N ILE A 61 14.25 13.01 17.90
CA ILE A 61 12.83 12.71 18.18
C ILE A 61 12.53 12.86 19.67
N TYR A 62 13.40 12.38 20.56
CA TYR A 62 13.19 12.48 22.00
C TYR A 62 13.27 13.93 22.48
N ALA A 63 14.26 14.71 22.03
CA ALA A 63 14.38 16.13 22.36
C ALA A 63 13.10 16.91 21.98
N ARG A 64 12.59 16.73 20.76
CA ARG A 64 11.34 17.36 20.30
C ARG A 64 10.09 16.92 21.09
N ARG A 65 10.09 15.69 21.63
CA ARG A 65 8.98 15.19 22.47
C ARG A 65 9.06 15.74 23.88
N GLU A 66 10.25 16.04 24.38
CA GLU A 66 10.49 16.66 25.68
C GLU A 66 10.10 18.14 25.65
N GLU A 67 10.44 18.85 24.57
CA GLU A 67 9.98 20.23 24.30
C GLU A 67 8.45 20.39 24.31
N ARG A 68 7.70 19.35 23.92
CA ARG A 68 6.21 19.36 23.89
C ARG A 68 5.55 18.98 25.22
N ARG A 69 6.31 18.52 26.20
CA ARG A 69 5.80 18.08 27.51
C ARG A 69 6.03 19.10 28.63
N LEU A 70 6.76 20.17 28.33
CA LEU A 70 6.85 21.40 29.11
C LEU A 70 5.73 22.36 28.68
#